data_AF-A0A2U3L566-F1
#
_entry.id   AF-A0A2U3L566-F1
#
_cell.length_a   1.000
_cell.length_b   1.000
_cell.length_c   1.000
_cell.angle_alpha   90.00
_cell.angle_beta   90.00
_cell.angle_gamma   90.00
#
_symmetry.space_group_name_H-M   'P 1'
#
loop_
_entity.id
_entity.type
_entity.pdbx_description
1 polymer ?
#
loop_
_entity_poly.entity_id
_entity_poly.type
_entity_poly.pdbx_seq_one_letter_code
_entity_poly.pdbx_strand_id
1 'polypeptide(L)'
;MTLKSALFDVKETTLTAVSGLLGKLGYLASLRRAQGRYQHWGMETVHGPESSERALRTAHDEVVTAVLRTPLASLEQDLEESSRGAGVEPKAYVERLRGRFEDLLPGERNDSPAAVHLNSVLVALSSLEKNRERATRSTS
;
A
#
# COMPACT_ATOMS: atom_id res chain seq x y z
N MET A 1 -24.01 18.16 6.66
CA MET A 1 -23.35 17.44 7.78
C MET A 1 -23.20 15.99 7.37
N THR A 2 -21.99 15.53 7.11
CA THR A 2 -21.70 14.09 7.01
C THR A 2 -21.68 13.52 8.43
N LEU A 3 -22.51 12.50 8.69
CA LEU A 3 -22.57 11.81 10.00
C LEU A 3 -21.38 10.86 10.23
N LYS A 4 -20.58 10.60 9.18
CA LYS A 4 -19.44 9.68 9.20
C LYS A 4 -18.14 10.45 9.34
N SER A 5 -17.19 9.90 10.08
CA SER A 5 -15.86 10.50 10.23
C SER A 5 -15.04 10.33 8.95
N ALA A 6 -14.06 11.22 8.73
CA ALA A 6 -13.14 11.11 7.60
C ALA A 6 -12.43 9.74 7.56
N LEU A 7 -12.04 9.20 8.72
CA LEU A 7 -11.42 7.87 8.80
C LEU A 7 -12.37 6.76 8.37
N PHE A 8 -13.64 6.83 8.80
CA PHE A 8 -14.65 5.87 8.37
C PHE A 8 -14.82 5.90 6.85
N ASP A 9 -14.92 7.09 6.25
CA ASP A 9 -15.08 7.21 4.80
C ASP A 9 -13.84 6.68 4.05
N VAL A 10 -12.62 6.98 4.51
CA VAL A 10 -11.39 6.39 3.92
C VAL A 10 -11.47 4.86 3.93
N LYS A 11 -11.81 4.26 5.06
CA LYS A 11 -11.78 2.80 5.23
C LYS A 11 -12.90 2.10 4.48
N GLU A 12 -14.12 2.59 4.62
CA GLU A 12 -15.33 1.90 4.18
C GLU A 12 -15.78 2.29 2.77
N THR A 13 -15.25 3.39 2.22
CA THR A 13 -15.55 3.81 0.84
C THR A 13 -14.32 3.79 -0.04
N THR A 14 -13.29 4.59 0.27
CA THR A 14 -12.12 4.76 -0.59
C THR A 14 -11.29 3.48 -0.69
N LEU A 15 -10.91 2.88 0.43
CA LEU A 15 -10.05 1.69 0.44
C LEU A 15 -10.81 0.41 0.06
N THR A 16 -12.12 0.35 0.25
CA THR A 16 -12.94 -0.78 -0.22
C THR A 16 -12.89 -0.93 -1.74
N ALA A 17 -12.69 0.16 -2.48
CA ALA A 17 -12.55 0.14 -3.94
C ALA A 17 -11.16 -0.35 -4.42
N VAL A 18 -10.19 -0.51 -3.52
CA VAL A 18 -8.82 -0.93 -3.84
C VAL A 18 -8.63 -2.38 -3.41
N SER A 19 -8.34 -3.25 -4.37
CA SER A 19 -8.11 -4.69 -4.16
C SER A 19 -6.76 -4.95 -3.48
N GLY A 20 -6.73 -5.91 -2.56
CA GLY A 20 -5.53 -6.30 -1.80
C GLY A 20 -4.96 -5.25 -0.82
N LEU A 21 -4.20 -5.73 0.15
CA LEU A 21 -3.46 -4.95 1.13
C LEU A 21 -2.30 -4.18 0.50
N LEU A 22 -1.54 -4.82 -0.40
CA LEU A 22 -0.45 -4.18 -1.15
C LEU A 22 -1.01 -3.11 -2.10
N GLY A 23 -2.19 -3.36 -2.68
CA GLY A 23 -3.02 -2.39 -3.40
C GLY A 23 -3.30 -1.14 -2.59
N LYS A 24 -3.91 -1.33 -1.42
CA LYS A 24 -4.24 -0.25 -0.48
C LYS A 24 -3.00 0.52 -0.03
N LEU A 25 -1.90 -0.19 0.23
CA LEU A 25 -0.61 0.42 0.59
C LEU A 25 -0.10 1.31 -0.54
N GLY A 26 -0.03 0.79 -1.78
CA GLY A 26 0.40 1.56 -2.94
C GLY A 26 -0.50 2.77 -3.23
N TYR A 27 -1.81 2.63 -3.02
CA TYR A 27 -2.77 3.73 -3.16
C TYR A 27 -2.51 4.84 -2.14
N LEU A 28 -2.41 4.51 -0.85
CA LEU A 28 -2.17 5.51 0.22
C LEU A 28 -0.81 6.19 0.05
N ALA A 29 0.23 5.43 -0.34
CA ALA A 29 1.52 5.98 -0.70
C ALA A 29 1.43 6.99 -1.86
N SER A 30 0.58 6.73 -2.86
CA SER A 30 0.38 7.66 -3.99
C SER A 30 -0.29 8.99 -3.60
N LEU A 31 -1.02 9.02 -2.49
CA LEU A 31 -1.64 10.23 -1.94
C LEU A 31 -0.66 11.06 -1.11
N ARG A 32 0.49 10.50 -0.77
CA ARG A 32 1.57 11.19 -0.06
C ARG A 32 2.33 12.08 -1.06
N ARG A 33 2.36 13.37 -0.79
CA ARG A 33 3.06 14.38 -1.59
C ARG A 33 4.43 14.69 -0.97
N ALA A 34 5.20 15.53 -1.66
CA ALA A 34 6.42 16.12 -1.11
C ALA A 34 6.18 16.67 0.31
N GLN A 35 7.12 16.45 1.21
CA GLN A 35 7.03 16.78 2.65
C GLN A 35 6.10 15.85 3.47
N GLY A 36 5.65 14.71 2.92
CA GLY A 36 4.93 13.69 3.68
C GLY A 36 3.49 14.05 4.08
N ARG A 37 2.90 15.07 3.43
CA ARG A 37 1.49 15.44 3.56
C ARG A 37 0.61 14.62 2.64
N TYR A 38 -0.57 14.26 3.11
CA TYR A 38 -1.57 13.57 2.29
C TYR A 38 -2.50 14.57 1.61
N GLN A 39 -2.81 14.33 0.35
CA GLN A 39 -3.78 15.13 -0.39
C GLN A 39 -4.78 14.23 -1.12
N HIS A 40 -6.07 14.53 -0.96
CA HIS A 40 -7.14 13.82 -1.63
C HIS A 40 -8.36 14.73 -1.82
N TRP A 41 -8.49 15.32 -3.01
CA TRP A 41 -9.48 16.34 -3.32
C TRP A 41 -10.91 16.01 -2.85
N GLY A 42 -11.39 14.78 -3.10
CA GLY A 42 -12.75 14.38 -2.70
C GLY A 42 -12.94 14.29 -1.18
N MET A 43 -11.89 13.93 -0.44
CA MET A 43 -11.95 13.84 1.01
C MET A 43 -11.88 15.24 1.62
N GLU A 44 -10.98 16.08 1.10
CA GLU A 44 -10.81 17.46 1.53
C GLU A 44 -12.07 18.29 1.31
N THR A 45 -12.80 18.03 0.23
CA THR A 45 -14.08 18.69 -0.08
C THR A 45 -15.17 18.33 0.94
N VAL A 46 -15.20 17.09 1.43
CA VAL A 46 -16.25 16.60 2.33
C VAL A 46 -15.91 16.84 3.81
N HIS A 47 -14.65 16.62 4.20
CA HIS A 47 -14.22 16.59 5.60
C HIS A 47 -13.24 17.71 5.97
N GLY A 48 -12.78 18.49 4.99
CA GLY A 48 -11.74 19.50 5.18
C GLY A 48 -10.31 18.91 5.11
N PRO A 49 -9.30 19.75 4.82
CA PRO A 49 -7.93 19.29 4.56
C PRO A 49 -7.29 18.60 5.77
N GLU A 50 -7.39 19.17 6.96
CA GLU A 50 -6.77 18.61 8.16
C GLU A 50 -7.37 17.27 8.58
N SER A 51 -8.70 17.15 8.53
CA SER A 51 -9.40 15.91 8.90
C SER A 51 -9.06 14.80 7.89
N SER A 52 -8.99 15.15 6.61
CA SER A 52 -8.60 14.24 5.53
C SER A 52 -7.16 13.77 5.68
N GLU A 53 -6.22 14.68 5.95
CA GLU A 53 -4.82 14.32 6.16
C GLU A 53 -4.67 13.36 7.35
N ARG A 54 -5.30 13.67 8.49
CA ARG A 54 -5.26 12.80 9.67
C ARG A 54 -5.85 11.42 9.37
N ALA A 55 -7.00 11.37 8.71
CA ALA A 55 -7.65 10.11 8.35
C ALA A 55 -6.79 9.25 7.41
N LEU A 56 -6.20 9.85 6.37
CA LEU A 56 -5.33 9.14 5.42
C LEU A 56 -4.05 8.64 6.10
N ARG A 57 -3.45 9.45 6.98
CA ARG A 57 -2.28 9.04 7.77
C ARG A 57 -2.60 7.85 8.66
N THR A 58 -3.68 7.91 9.43
CA THR A 58 -4.12 6.80 10.29
C THR A 58 -4.44 5.55 9.49
N ALA A 59 -5.13 5.66 8.37
CA ALA A 59 -5.40 4.51 7.50
C ALA A 59 -4.11 3.91 6.93
N HIS A 60 -3.12 4.73 6.61
CA HIS A 60 -1.82 4.26 6.12
C HIS A 60 -1.04 3.51 7.21
N ASP A 61 -1.01 4.03 8.43
CA ASP A 61 -0.45 3.34 9.60
C ASP A 61 -1.11 1.96 9.82
N GLU A 62 -2.44 1.89 9.74
CA GLU A 62 -3.20 0.65 9.89
C GLU A 62 -2.87 -0.35 8.76
N VAL A 63 -2.77 0.10 7.51
CA VAL A 63 -2.45 -0.76 6.36
C VAL A 63 -1.02 -1.26 6.43
N VAL A 64 -0.04 -0.43 6.78
CA VAL A 64 1.35 -0.88 7.00
C VAL A 64 1.38 -1.95 8.09
N THR A 65 0.69 -1.70 9.20
CA THR A 65 0.61 -2.66 10.31
C THR A 65 -0.02 -3.99 9.86
N ALA A 66 -1.08 -3.94 9.05
CA ALA A 66 -1.72 -5.13 8.50
C ALA A 66 -0.77 -5.91 7.59
N VAL A 67 -0.06 -5.23 6.67
CA VAL A 67 0.93 -5.85 5.78
C VAL A 67 2.02 -6.55 6.60
N LEU A 68 2.60 -5.86 7.59
CA LEU A 68 3.67 -6.43 8.42
C LEU A 68 3.24 -7.59 9.33
N ARG A 69 1.93 -7.73 9.58
CA ARG A 69 1.36 -8.84 10.36
C ARG A 69 0.88 -10.01 9.48
N THR A 70 0.81 -9.81 8.17
CA THR A 70 0.30 -10.82 7.25
C THR A 70 1.41 -11.80 6.89
N PRO A 71 1.19 -13.12 6.96
CA PRO A 71 2.17 -14.11 6.53
C PRO A 71 2.58 -13.92 5.08
N LEU A 72 3.86 -14.16 4.76
CA LEU A 72 4.41 -13.93 3.43
C LEU A 72 3.65 -14.68 2.32
N ALA A 73 3.23 -15.92 2.56
CA ALA A 73 2.46 -16.71 1.60
C ALA A 73 1.08 -16.07 1.29
N SER A 74 0.45 -15.42 2.27
CA SER A 74 -0.78 -14.67 2.05
C SER A 74 -0.51 -13.36 1.33
N LEU A 75 0.63 -12.70 1.58
CA LEU A 75 1.05 -11.52 0.82
C LEU A 75 1.40 -11.82 -0.64
N GLU A 76 1.86 -13.03 -0.95
CA GLU A 76 2.08 -13.49 -2.33
C GLU A 76 0.74 -13.61 -3.08
N GLN A 77 -0.29 -14.16 -2.45
CA GLN A 77 -1.65 -14.18 -3.01
C GLN A 77 -2.24 -12.77 -3.16
N ASP A 78 -2.03 -11.93 -2.13
CA ASP A 78 -2.44 -10.53 -2.16
C ASP A 78 -1.75 -9.72 -3.26
N LEU A 79 -0.49 -10.06 -3.59
CA LEU A 79 0.25 -9.47 -4.69
C LEU A 79 -0.42 -9.78 -6.03
N GLU A 80 -0.90 -11.00 -6.24
CA GLU A 80 -1.67 -11.34 -7.45
C GLU A 80 -2.97 -10.53 -7.54
N GLU A 81 -3.69 -10.38 -6.43
CA GLU A 81 -4.93 -9.59 -6.39
C GLU A 81 -4.66 -8.10 -6.65
N SER A 82 -3.69 -7.54 -5.94
CA SER A 82 -3.30 -6.12 -6.03
C SER A 82 -2.79 -5.76 -7.42
N SER A 83 -1.97 -6.63 -8.03
CA SER A 83 -1.41 -6.43 -9.36
C SER A 83 -2.48 -6.51 -10.45
N ARG A 84 -3.43 -7.45 -10.33
CA ARG A 84 -4.61 -7.52 -11.20
C ARG A 84 -5.46 -6.26 -11.12
N GLY A 85 -5.74 -5.77 -9.92
CA GLY A 85 -6.48 -4.51 -9.71
C GLY A 85 -5.76 -3.30 -10.33
N ALA A 86 -4.42 -3.32 -10.35
CA ALA A 86 -3.60 -2.29 -10.97
C ALA A 86 -3.32 -2.52 -12.47
N GLY A 87 -3.84 -3.60 -13.07
CA GLY A 87 -3.67 -3.93 -14.48
C GLY A 87 -2.21 -4.19 -14.90
N VAL A 88 -1.37 -4.69 -13.98
CA VAL A 88 0.05 -4.95 -14.24
C VAL A 88 0.48 -6.31 -13.71
N GLU A 89 1.61 -6.81 -14.22
CA GLU A 89 2.21 -8.07 -13.76
C GLU A 89 2.66 -7.98 -12.29
N PRO A 90 2.51 -9.07 -11.49
CA PRO A 90 2.91 -9.11 -10.07
C PRO A 90 4.33 -8.60 -9.80
N LYS A 91 5.29 -9.05 -10.62
CA LYS A 91 6.69 -8.60 -10.53
C LYS A 91 6.84 -7.10 -10.78
N ALA A 92 6.18 -6.58 -11.80
CA ALA A 92 6.23 -5.14 -12.11
C ALA A 92 5.57 -4.32 -11.00
N TYR A 93 4.53 -4.87 -10.36
CA TYR A 93 3.85 -4.24 -9.24
C TYR A 93 4.75 -4.13 -8.01
N VAL A 94 5.39 -5.22 -7.58
CA VAL A 94 6.28 -5.18 -6.40
C VAL A 94 7.52 -4.31 -6.64
N GLU A 95 8.09 -4.31 -7.84
CA GLU A 95 9.21 -3.41 -8.17
C GLU A 95 8.78 -1.93 -8.16
N ARG A 96 7.54 -1.62 -8.55
CA ARG A 96 6.99 -0.27 -8.44
C ARG A 96 6.85 0.17 -6.99
N LEU A 97 6.39 -0.70 -6.10
CA LEU A 97 6.33 -0.43 -4.65
C LEU A 97 7.73 -0.15 -4.11
N ARG A 98 8.72 -1.00 -4.44
CA ARG A 98 10.11 -0.81 -4.03
C ARG A 98 10.72 0.49 -4.55
N GLY A 99 10.39 0.89 -5.78
CA GLY A 99 10.83 2.16 -6.36
C GLY A 99 10.24 3.40 -5.68
N ARG A 100 9.19 3.24 -4.86
CA ARG A 100 8.55 4.30 -4.08
C ARG A 100 8.59 4.00 -2.58
N PHE A 101 9.62 3.29 -2.13
CA PHE A 101 9.70 2.78 -0.76
C PHE A 101 9.53 3.88 0.31
N GLU A 102 10.11 5.06 0.08
CA GLU A 102 10.00 6.20 1.00
C GLU A 102 8.57 6.71 1.19
N ASP A 103 7.68 6.42 0.25
CA ASP A 103 6.26 6.80 0.30
C ASP A 103 5.38 5.73 0.93
N LEU A 104 5.87 4.49 1.09
CA LEU A 104 5.09 3.38 1.66
C LEU A 104 4.97 3.44 3.19
N LEU A 105 5.66 4.38 3.83
CA LEU A 105 5.65 4.51 5.28
C LEU A 105 5.05 5.86 5.71
N PRO A 106 4.10 5.85 6.64
CA PRO A 106 3.62 7.06 7.28
C PRO A 106 4.69 7.62 8.23
N GLY A 107 5.48 8.59 7.76
CA GLY A 107 6.46 9.28 8.60
C GLY A 107 7.72 9.70 7.84
N GLU A 108 8.63 10.38 8.52
CA GLU A 108 9.87 10.90 7.92
C GLU A 108 11.08 9.97 8.09
N ARG A 109 10.96 8.93 8.94
CA ARG A 109 12.09 8.07 9.35
C ARG A 109 12.12 6.75 8.59
N ASN A 110 12.99 6.69 7.58
CA ASN A 110 13.24 5.50 6.77
C ASN A 110 14.05 4.40 7.49
N ASP A 111 14.52 4.66 8.71
CA ASP A 111 15.35 3.77 9.53
C ASP A 111 14.59 3.06 10.66
N SER A 112 13.26 3.13 10.66
CA SER A 112 12.44 2.44 11.67
C SER A 112 12.47 0.91 11.51
N PRO A 113 12.24 0.13 12.59
CA PRO A 113 12.09 -1.32 12.48
C PRO A 113 10.99 -1.75 11.48
N ALA A 114 9.90 -0.96 11.40
CA ALA A 114 8.83 -1.17 10.43
C ALA A 114 9.33 -1.00 8.99
N ALA A 115 10.22 -0.02 8.74
CA ALA A 115 10.84 0.18 7.44
C ALA A 115 11.71 -1.00 7.03
N VAL A 116 12.60 -1.44 7.92
CA VAL A 116 13.48 -2.60 7.66
C VAL A 116 12.65 -3.86 7.38
N HIS A 117 11.59 -4.07 8.17
CA HIS A 117 10.68 -5.20 7.98
C HIS A 117 9.95 -5.11 6.63
N LEU A 118 9.35 -3.95 6.30
CA LEU A 118 8.64 -3.77 5.04
C LEU A 118 9.55 -3.97 3.83
N ASN A 119 10.77 -3.42 3.87
CA ASN A 119 11.74 -3.62 2.80
C ASN A 119 12.07 -5.13 2.63
N SER A 120 12.25 -5.84 3.74
CA SER A 120 12.52 -7.29 3.71
C SER A 120 11.36 -8.07 3.09
N VAL A 121 10.12 -7.72 3.42
CA VAL A 121 8.91 -8.29 2.82
C VAL A 121 8.88 -8.06 1.31
N LEU A 122 9.10 -6.81 0.85
CA LEU A 122 9.07 -6.49 -0.58
C LEU A 122 10.20 -7.18 -1.37
N VAL A 123 11.39 -7.32 -0.77
CA VAL A 123 12.50 -8.08 -1.36
C VAL A 123 12.16 -9.56 -1.47
N ALA A 124 11.54 -10.14 -0.44
CA ALA A 124 11.12 -11.54 -0.46
C ALA A 124 10.08 -11.80 -1.55
N LEU A 125 9.05 -10.95 -1.65
CA LEU A 125 8.03 -11.02 -2.71
C LEU A 125 8.64 -10.88 -4.12
N SER A 126 9.53 -9.91 -4.34
CA SER A 126 10.25 -9.77 -5.62
C SER A 126 11.06 -11.03 -5.97
N SER A 127 11.68 -11.66 -4.97
CA SER A 127 12.48 -12.87 -5.17
C SER A 127 11.61 -14.09 -5.50
N LEU A 128 10.45 -14.22 -4.85
CA LEU A 128 9.48 -15.28 -5.15
C LEU A 128 8.98 -15.18 -6.59
N GLU A 129 8.57 -13.99 -7.04
CA GLU A 129 8.10 -13.76 -8.41
C GLU A 129 9.18 -14.05 -9.47
N LYS A 130 10.44 -13.65 -9.21
CA LYS A 130 11.57 -13.98 -10.10
C LYS A 130 11.79 -15.49 -10.22
N ASN A 131 11.65 -16.23 -9.12
CA ASN A 131 11.82 -17.68 -9.13
C ASN A 131 10.64 -18.39 -9.81
N ARG A 132 9.42 -17.88 -9.65
CA ARG A 132 8.21 -18.39 -10.33
C ARG A 132 8.31 -18.28 -11.85
N GLU A 133 8.77 -17.15 -12.37
CA GLU A 133 9.03 -16.98 -13.81
C GLU A 133 10.08 -17.96 -14.33
N ARG A 134 11.12 -18.25 -13.54
CA ARG A 134 12.17 -19.18 -13.93
C ARG A 134 11.67 -20.63 -13.95
N ALA A 135 10.88 -21.01 -12.95
CA ALA A 135 10.30 -22.36 -12.86
C ALA A 135 9.33 -22.63 -14.02
N THR A 136 8.44 -21.67 -14.33
CA THR A 136 7.47 -21.79 -15.44
C THR A 136 8.12 -21.84 -16.82
N ARG A 137 9.23 -21.10 -17.04
CA ARG A 137 10.01 -21.20 -18.29
C ARG A 137 10.78 -22.50 -18.44
N SER A 138 11.15 -23.18 -17.35
CA SER A 138 11.90 -24.44 -17.41
C SER A 138 11.03 -25.64 -17.83
N THR A 139 9.70 -25.49 -17.81
CA THR A 139 8.73 -26.54 -18.11
C THR A 139 8.00 -26.34 -19.45
N SER A 140 8.34 -25.29 -20.20
CA SER A 140 7.80 -24.99 -21.55
C SER A 140 8.86 -25.27 -22.61
#